data_AF-A0AAE1GXG3-F1
#
_entry.id   AF-A0AAE1GXG3-F1
#
_cell.length_a   1.000
_cell.length_b   1.000
_cell.length_c   1.000
_cell.angle_alpha   90.00
_cell.angle_beta   90.00
_cell.angle_gamma   90.00
#
_symmetry.space_group_name_H-M   'P 1'
#
loop_
_entity.id
_entity.type
_entity.pdbx_description
1 polymer ?
#
loop_
_entity_poly.entity_id
_entity_poly.type
_entity_poly.pdbx_seq_one_letter_code
_entity_poly.pdbx_strand_id
1 'polypeptide(L)'
;MIKIIQGTFDQSDHKRFPQYFGRQCTANAVAACCKASILQPINWTSSTIDECLISGDKLFQISYNHLPNHYKNIPYLRVEELQQKILFLDGTEITYTTETGEAFDGTSLRSVGTINNDGLIIYCIEDAQLTLFSQFTYAIFTCQSRSTAVFKFNNHSYLFDSHKRGRNGLLNTTNGTAILITFETACDLALHIKQLHPCSTCKTDAHVVCTDCQFSITAITIHPLAQNFTNSNSTTNNSFQARTQTEAITNVTNTIHKLSKLQLARMTKANKNLKKKNQKEKQKENLKSAIHKSTEERPRILIEESSSPSRNQTSYNKCKNKSIETKAEYARKAK
;
A
#
# COMPACT_ATOMS: atom_id res chain seq x y z
N MET A 1 -19.07 2.18 3.46
CA MET A 1 -19.01 3.57 3.98
C MET A 1 -20.26 3.84 4.81
N ILE A 2 -20.12 4.37 6.03
CA ILE A 2 -21.22 4.52 7.00
C ILE A 2 -21.55 5.99 7.25
N LYS A 3 -20.53 6.81 7.51
CA LYS A 3 -20.71 8.20 7.94
C LYS A 3 -19.59 9.07 7.38
N ILE A 4 -19.92 10.29 6.96
CA ILE A 4 -18.97 11.34 6.63
C ILE A 4 -19.26 12.54 7.53
N ILE A 5 -18.21 13.09 8.12
CA ILE A 5 -18.24 14.34 8.89
C ILE A 5 -17.34 15.32 8.14
N GLN A 6 -17.84 16.52 7.90
CA GLN A 6 -17.08 17.59 7.25
C GLN A 6 -16.65 18.63 8.28
N GLY A 7 -15.41 19.10 8.20
CA GLY A 7 -14.97 20.33 8.85
C GLY A 7 -15.61 21.55 8.20
N THR A 8 -15.33 22.73 8.75
CA THR A 8 -15.81 24.00 8.18
C THR A 8 -14.84 24.59 7.16
N PHE A 9 -13.59 24.10 7.13
CA PHE A 9 -12.56 24.46 6.16
C PHE A 9 -11.65 23.27 5.82
N ASP A 10 -10.71 23.48 4.90
CA ASP A 10 -9.66 22.51 4.58
C ASP A 10 -8.27 23.14 4.77
N GLN A 11 -7.22 22.32 4.65
CA GLN A 11 -5.85 22.77 4.84
C GLN A 11 -5.39 23.88 3.87
N SER A 12 -6.09 24.09 2.75
CA SER A 12 -5.80 25.15 1.78
C SER A 12 -6.47 26.49 2.09
N ASP A 13 -7.14 26.63 3.24
CA ASP A 13 -7.71 27.91 3.69
C ASP A 13 -6.61 28.93 4.03
N HIS A 14 -6.22 29.72 3.02
CA HIS A 14 -5.20 30.75 3.11
C HIS A 14 -5.48 31.86 4.15
N LYS A 15 -6.75 32.08 4.52
CA LYS A 15 -7.08 33.09 5.55
C LYS A 15 -6.71 32.57 6.94
N ARG A 16 -6.82 31.26 7.14
CA ARG A 16 -6.48 30.59 8.40
C ARG A 16 -5.01 30.17 8.47
N PHE A 17 -4.44 29.77 7.34
CA PHE A 17 -3.09 29.21 7.24
C PHE A 17 -2.20 30.04 6.30
N PRO A 18 -1.88 31.30 6.64
CA PRO A 18 -1.29 32.26 5.69
C PRO A 18 0.09 31.85 5.17
N GLN A 19 0.87 31.08 5.92
CA GLN A 19 2.27 30.80 5.58
C GLN A 19 2.48 29.52 4.77
N TYR A 20 1.74 28.44 5.10
CA TYR A 20 1.99 27.10 4.57
C TYR A 20 0.71 26.35 4.14
N PHE A 21 -0.37 27.07 3.82
CA PHE A 21 -1.62 26.47 3.33
C PHE A 21 -1.37 25.43 2.22
N GLY A 22 -2.08 24.30 2.30
CA GLY A 22 -1.98 23.20 1.36
C GLY A 22 -0.81 22.22 1.58
N ARG A 23 0.16 22.52 2.46
CA ARG A 23 1.40 21.74 2.63
C ARG A 23 1.43 20.89 3.90
N GLN A 24 0.54 21.16 4.84
CA GLN A 24 0.54 20.60 6.20
C GLN A 24 -0.17 19.24 6.33
N CYS A 25 -0.47 18.53 5.24
CA CYS A 25 -1.28 17.29 5.28
C CYS A 25 -0.72 16.20 6.21
N THR A 26 0.60 15.95 6.20
CA THR A 26 1.23 14.97 7.09
C THR A 26 1.05 15.34 8.56
N ALA A 27 1.24 16.62 8.90
CA ALA A 27 1.08 17.10 10.27
C ALA A 27 -0.38 17.09 10.74
N ASN A 28 -1.32 17.45 9.85
CA ASN A 28 -2.76 17.33 10.11
C ASN A 28 -3.18 15.87 10.36
N ALA A 29 -2.63 14.93 9.59
CA ALA A 29 -2.89 13.51 9.79
C ALA A 29 -2.37 13.02 11.15
N VAL A 30 -1.17 13.42 11.56
CA VAL A 30 -0.65 13.12 12.92
C VAL A 30 -1.55 13.73 14.01
N ALA A 31 -1.93 15.00 13.87
CA ALA A 31 -2.83 15.66 14.82
C ALA A 31 -4.19 14.94 14.93
N ALA A 32 -4.74 14.45 13.82
CA ALA A 32 -5.96 13.66 13.79
C ALA A 32 -5.81 12.32 14.53
N CYS A 33 -4.70 11.61 14.35
CA CYS A 33 -4.43 10.40 15.11
C CYS A 33 -4.29 10.70 16.62
N CYS A 34 -3.58 11.76 16.99
CA CYS A 34 -3.49 12.20 18.39
C CYS A 34 -4.88 12.53 18.96
N LYS A 35 -5.72 13.25 18.22
CA LYS A 35 -7.10 13.52 18.64
C LYS A 35 -7.89 12.22 18.84
N ALA A 36 -7.74 11.25 17.94
CA ALA A 36 -8.45 9.97 18.01
C ALA A 36 -8.06 9.15 19.25
N SER A 37 -6.88 9.38 19.82
CA SER A 37 -6.42 8.72 21.05
C SER A 37 -7.11 9.24 22.32
N ILE A 38 -7.62 10.46 22.31
CA ILE A 38 -8.30 11.09 23.46
C ILE A 38 -9.82 11.24 23.26
N LEU A 39 -10.29 11.23 22.02
CA LEU A 39 -11.69 11.33 21.66
C LEU A 39 -12.04 10.31 20.56
N GLN A 40 -12.94 9.38 20.88
CA GLN A 40 -13.35 8.36 19.92
C GLN A 40 -13.90 8.99 18.62
N PRO A 41 -13.44 8.54 17.44
CA PRO A 41 -13.83 9.12 16.15
C PRO A 41 -15.34 9.20 15.88
N ILE A 42 -16.14 8.30 16.44
CA ILE A 42 -17.60 8.32 16.29
C ILE A 42 -18.24 9.58 16.87
N ASN A 43 -17.60 10.18 17.87
CA ASN A 43 -18.03 11.39 18.59
C ASN A 43 -17.45 12.68 17.99
N TRP A 44 -16.69 12.60 16.90
CA TRP A 44 -16.13 13.78 16.27
C TRP A 44 -17.22 14.67 15.68
N THR A 45 -16.93 15.97 15.66
CA THR A 45 -17.77 17.00 15.04
C THR A 45 -16.95 17.78 14.02
N SER A 46 -17.58 18.71 13.30
CA SER A 46 -16.86 19.66 12.44
C SER A 46 -15.78 20.43 13.21
N SER A 47 -16.07 20.82 14.46
CA SER A 47 -15.10 21.50 15.33
C SER A 47 -13.89 20.62 15.64
N THR A 48 -14.10 19.31 15.80
CA THR A 48 -13.00 18.36 16.02
C THR A 48 -12.07 18.28 14.80
N ILE A 49 -12.65 18.23 13.61
CA ILE A 49 -11.89 18.23 12.35
C ILE A 49 -11.08 19.52 12.21
N ASP A 50 -11.71 20.66 12.47
CA ASP A 50 -11.09 21.99 12.38
C ASP A 50 -9.93 22.15 13.38
N GLU A 51 -10.08 21.64 14.60
CA GLU A 51 -8.99 21.63 15.59
C GLU A 51 -7.80 20.79 15.13
N CYS A 52 -8.04 19.63 14.49
CA CYS A 52 -6.96 18.80 13.93
C CYS A 52 -6.16 19.58 12.88
N LEU A 53 -6.84 20.37 12.03
CA LEU A 53 -6.17 21.22 11.04
C LEU A 53 -5.36 22.35 11.70
N ILE A 54 -5.90 23.01 12.72
CA ILE A 54 -5.21 24.09 13.43
C ILE A 54 -3.95 23.57 14.14
N SER A 55 -4.08 22.44 14.83
CA SER A 55 -2.97 21.83 15.57
C SER A 55 -1.93 21.22 14.63
N GLY A 56 -2.37 20.62 13.51
CA GLY A 56 -1.46 20.13 12.48
C GLY A 56 -0.70 21.25 11.77
N ASP A 57 -1.33 22.40 11.49
CA ASP A 57 -0.64 23.57 10.95
C ASP A 57 0.45 24.10 11.89
N LYS A 58 0.15 24.22 13.20
CA LYS A 58 1.15 24.58 14.22
C LYS A 58 2.32 23.59 14.24
N LEU A 59 2.03 22.29 14.23
CA LEU A 59 3.04 21.24 14.20
C LEU A 59 3.91 21.36 12.93
N PHE A 60 3.30 21.59 11.77
CA PHE A 60 4.03 21.80 10.52
C PHE A 60 4.93 23.02 10.59
N GLN A 61 4.43 24.18 11.05
CA GLN A 61 5.20 25.41 11.18
C GLN A 61 6.45 25.20 12.04
N ILE A 62 6.27 24.60 13.22
CA ILE A 62 7.37 24.28 14.13
C ILE A 62 8.37 23.38 13.41
N SER A 63 7.89 22.29 12.81
CA SER A 63 8.75 21.33 12.10
C SER A 63 9.54 21.94 10.97
N TYR A 64 8.88 22.73 10.13
CA TYR A 64 9.47 23.35 8.96
C TYR A 64 10.53 24.41 9.34
N ASN A 65 10.27 25.19 10.39
CA ASN A 65 11.20 26.22 10.84
C ASN A 65 12.50 25.64 11.44
N HIS A 66 12.43 24.43 11.97
CA HIS A 66 13.59 23.68 12.49
C HIS A 66 14.39 22.96 11.40
N LEU A 67 13.88 22.86 10.17
CA LEU A 67 14.66 22.29 9.08
C LEU A 67 15.91 23.15 8.81
N PRO A 68 17.07 22.53 8.52
CA PRO A 68 18.23 23.26 8.08
C PRO A 68 17.90 24.09 6.82
N ASN A 69 18.51 25.27 6.66
CA ASN A 69 18.15 26.20 5.58
C ASN A 69 18.22 25.58 4.17
N HIS A 70 19.11 24.62 3.92
CA HIS A 70 19.21 23.93 2.64
C HIS A 70 18.05 22.94 2.37
N TYR A 71 17.27 22.58 3.39
CA TYR A 71 16.05 21.78 3.26
C TYR A 71 14.77 22.62 3.15
N LYS A 72 14.82 23.95 3.32
CA LYS A 72 13.63 24.84 3.27
C LYS A 72 13.00 25.04 1.89
N ASN A 73 13.34 24.18 0.92
CA ASN A 73 12.71 24.10 -0.40
C ASN A 73 11.81 22.87 -0.56
N ILE A 74 11.73 21.97 0.44
CA ILE A 74 10.89 20.77 0.33
C ILE A 74 9.41 21.14 0.52
N PRO A 75 8.51 20.81 -0.43
CA PRO A 75 7.12 21.23 -0.37
C PRO A 75 6.32 20.52 0.73
N TYR A 76 6.72 19.30 1.11
CA TYR A 76 6.01 18.46 2.07
C TYR A 76 6.99 17.82 3.04
N LEU A 77 6.53 17.61 4.28
CA LEU A 77 7.29 16.89 5.30
C LEU A 77 6.86 15.43 5.34
N ARG A 78 7.84 14.53 5.47
CA ARG A 78 7.60 13.15 5.90
C ARG A 78 7.29 13.12 7.39
N VAL A 79 6.73 11.99 7.84
CA VAL A 79 6.34 11.77 9.24
C VAL A 79 7.55 11.88 10.18
N GLU A 80 8.72 11.43 9.72
CA GLU A 80 9.98 11.46 10.46
C GLU A 80 10.55 12.88 10.57
N GLU A 81 10.19 13.77 9.64
CA GLU A 81 10.65 15.17 9.59
C GLU A 81 9.83 16.07 10.51
N LEU A 82 8.68 15.60 11.01
CA LEU A 82 7.86 16.32 11.98
C LEU A 82 8.61 16.43 13.31
N GLN A 83 9.00 17.66 13.63
CA GLN A 83 9.58 18.03 14.91
C GLN A 83 8.49 18.15 15.96
N GLN A 84 8.87 18.01 17.22
CA GLN A 84 7.97 17.98 18.36
C GLN A 84 7.07 16.74 18.36
N LYS A 85 7.42 15.81 19.24
CA LYS A 85 6.70 14.55 19.46
C LYS A 85 5.60 14.68 20.52
N ILE A 86 5.19 15.91 20.82
CA ILE A 86 4.19 16.27 21.84
C ILE A 86 3.19 17.26 21.25
N LEU A 87 1.90 16.96 21.33
CA LEU A 87 0.81 17.86 20.96
C LEU A 87 -0.07 18.18 22.16
N PHE A 88 -0.61 19.38 22.20
CA PHE A 88 -1.62 19.79 23.17
C PHE A 88 -2.97 19.90 22.47
N LEU A 89 -3.90 19.00 22.79
CA LEU A 89 -5.25 18.91 22.20
C LEU A 89 -6.27 18.81 23.33
N ASP A 90 -7.32 19.64 23.31
CA ASP A 90 -8.29 19.76 24.43
C ASP A 90 -7.62 19.89 25.83
N GLY A 91 -6.51 20.62 25.91
CA GLY A 91 -5.72 20.74 27.15
C GLY A 91 -4.96 19.47 27.56
N THR A 92 -5.06 18.38 26.80
CA THR A 92 -4.33 17.12 27.04
C THR A 92 -3.01 17.15 26.29
N GLU A 93 -1.93 16.86 27.01
CA GLU A 93 -0.61 16.64 26.41
C GLU A 93 -0.53 15.20 25.88
N ILE A 94 -0.15 15.06 24.61
CA ILE A 94 -0.14 13.77 23.91
C ILE A 94 1.23 13.59 23.30
N THR A 95 1.96 12.58 23.76
CA THR A 95 3.22 12.17 23.14
C THR A 95 2.93 11.18 22.01
N TYR A 96 3.64 11.27 20.89
CA TYR A 96 3.54 10.31 19.81
C TYR A 96 4.93 9.94 19.29
N THR A 97 5.09 8.67 18.91
CA THR A 97 6.29 8.16 18.27
C THR A 97 5.92 7.55 16.93
N THR A 98 6.88 7.63 16.03
CA THR A 98 6.80 7.05 14.70
C THR A 98 7.85 5.95 14.73
N GLU A 99 7.60 4.90 15.54
CA GLU A 99 8.59 3.85 15.75
C GLU A 99 9.09 3.36 14.39
N THR A 100 10.38 3.59 14.17
CA THR A 100 11.03 3.80 12.86
C THR A 100 11.18 2.52 12.01
N GLY A 101 10.31 1.53 12.18
CA GLY A 101 10.46 0.20 11.59
C GLY A 101 9.32 -0.28 10.69
N GLU A 102 8.08 0.18 10.89
CA GLU A 102 6.91 -0.43 10.22
C GLU A 102 6.21 0.55 9.28
N ALA A 103 6.92 0.90 8.21
CA ALA A 103 6.32 1.40 7.00
C ALA A 103 6.08 0.22 6.04
N PHE A 104 4.86 0.12 5.53
CA PHE A 104 4.52 -0.87 4.50
C PHE A 104 4.42 -0.15 3.17
N ASP A 105 5.37 -0.42 2.28
CA ASP A 105 5.42 0.19 0.96
C ASP A 105 4.76 -0.70 -0.09
N GLY A 106 4.04 -0.07 -1.01
CA GLY A 106 3.41 -0.72 -2.15
C GLY A 106 3.75 0.01 -3.44
N THR A 107 3.96 -0.75 -4.52
CA THR A 107 4.29 -0.18 -5.83
C THR A 107 3.07 0.13 -6.70
N SER A 108 1.87 -0.18 -6.20
CA SER A 108 0.60 0.14 -6.83
C SER A 108 -0.51 -0.09 -5.81
N LEU A 109 -1.48 0.80 -5.78
CA LEU A 109 -2.69 0.63 -4.97
C LEU A 109 -3.53 -0.58 -5.42
N ARG A 110 -3.41 -1.01 -6.68
CA ARG A 110 -4.34 -1.96 -7.32
C ARG A 110 -3.70 -3.31 -7.67
N SER A 111 -2.39 -3.42 -7.56
CA SER A 111 -1.67 -4.64 -7.93
C SER A 111 -1.64 -5.63 -6.78
N VAL A 112 -1.56 -6.93 -7.09
CA VAL A 112 -1.36 -7.97 -6.07
C VAL A 112 -0.02 -7.75 -5.40
N GLY A 113 0.08 -7.99 -4.09
CA GLY A 113 1.37 -7.93 -3.40
C GLY A 113 2.42 -8.81 -4.09
N THR A 114 3.62 -8.29 -4.29
CA THR A 114 4.71 -9.02 -4.97
C THR A 114 5.93 -9.06 -4.09
N ILE A 115 6.93 -9.85 -4.48
CA ILE A 115 8.26 -9.79 -3.88
C ILE A 115 9.17 -9.21 -4.94
N ASN A 116 9.92 -8.15 -4.62
CA ASN A 116 10.87 -7.56 -5.55
C ASN A 116 12.10 -8.49 -5.75
N ASN A 117 13.01 -8.11 -6.64
CA ASN A 117 14.19 -8.91 -6.95
C ASN A 117 15.13 -9.12 -5.74
N ASP A 118 15.05 -8.24 -4.74
CA ASP A 118 15.85 -8.27 -3.51
C ASP A 118 15.19 -9.07 -2.38
N GLY A 119 14.01 -9.65 -2.63
CA GLY A 119 13.27 -10.42 -1.63
C GLY A 119 12.36 -9.58 -0.71
N LEU A 120 12.21 -8.28 -0.97
CA LEU A 120 11.33 -7.39 -0.20
C LEU A 120 9.87 -7.55 -0.62
N ILE A 121 8.98 -7.58 0.36
CA ILE A 121 7.53 -7.66 0.14
C ILE A 121 7.03 -6.28 -0.27
N ILE A 122 6.39 -6.23 -1.43
CA ILE A 122 5.61 -5.11 -1.92
C ILE A 122 4.16 -5.41 -1.61
N TYR A 123 3.50 -4.57 -0.83
CA TYR A 123 2.12 -4.80 -0.42
C TYR A 123 1.13 -4.23 -1.44
N CYS A 124 -0.02 -4.90 -1.58
CA CYS A 124 -1.23 -4.22 -2.03
C CYS A 124 -1.83 -3.43 -0.86
N ILE A 125 -2.71 -2.45 -1.12
CA ILE A 125 -3.25 -1.62 -0.05
C ILE A 125 -4.07 -2.43 0.97
N GLU A 126 -4.82 -3.45 0.52
CA GLU A 126 -5.56 -4.34 1.41
C GLU A 126 -4.63 -5.11 2.36
N ASP A 127 -3.57 -5.73 1.83
CA ASP A 127 -2.61 -6.50 2.64
C ASP A 127 -1.82 -5.59 3.58
N ALA A 128 -1.43 -4.40 3.12
CA ALA A 128 -0.74 -3.40 3.94
C ALA A 128 -1.61 -3.00 5.15
N GLN A 129 -2.88 -2.69 4.91
CA GLN A 129 -3.82 -2.33 5.97
C GLN A 129 -4.10 -3.47 6.94
N LEU A 130 -4.31 -4.69 6.43
CA LEU A 130 -4.55 -5.86 7.27
C LEU A 130 -3.35 -6.17 8.16
N THR A 131 -2.14 -6.11 7.59
CA THR A 131 -0.90 -6.34 8.33
C THR A 131 -0.71 -5.27 9.39
N LEU A 132 -0.83 -3.99 9.01
CA LEU A 132 -0.66 -2.87 9.94
C LEU A 132 -1.69 -2.90 11.06
N PHE A 133 -2.99 -3.00 10.76
CA PHE A 133 -4.04 -2.97 11.78
C PHE A 133 -4.19 -4.28 12.58
N SER A 134 -3.34 -5.27 12.33
CA SER A 134 -3.18 -6.41 13.23
C SER A 134 -2.31 -6.09 14.45
N GLN A 135 -1.53 -5.01 14.39
CA GLN A 135 -0.55 -4.63 15.41
C GLN A 135 -0.72 -3.18 15.88
N PHE A 136 -1.15 -2.28 14.99
CA PHE A 136 -1.26 -0.85 15.26
C PHE A 136 -2.71 -0.37 15.17
N THR A 137 -2.96 0.76 15.84
CA THR A 137 -4.27 1.43 15.83
C THR A 137 -4.30 2.59 14.84
N TYR A 138 -3.15 3.27 14.64
CA TYR A 138 -3.03 4.51 13.90
C TYR A 138 -1.94 4.41 12.84
N ALA A 139 -2.17 5.02 11.69
CA ALA A 139 -1.17 5.16 10.66
C ALA A 139 -1.40 6.37 9.76
N ILE A 140 -0.33 6.79 9.09
CA ILE A 140 -0.35 7.81 8.06
C ILE A 140 -0.21 7.10 6.71
N PHE A 141 -1.24 7.23 5.88
CA PHE A 141 -1.22 6.76 4.50
C PHE A 141 -0.78 7.90 3.58
N THR A 142 0.25 7.67 2.78
CA THR A 142 0.80 8.66 1.83
C THR A 142 0.82 8.09 0.42
N CYS A 143 0.23 8.82 -0.53
CA CYS A 143 0.28 8.50 -1.95
C CYS A 143 0.19 9.78 -2.78
N GLN A 144 0.98 9.91 -3.85
CA GLN A 144 1.00 11.11 -4.72
C GLN A 144 1.19 12.42 -3.94
N SER A 145 2.14 12.45 -3.00
CA SER A 145 2.43 13.59 -2.13
C SER A 145 1.26 14.07 -1.25
N ARG A 146 0.23 13.25 -1.07
CA ARG A 146 -0.90 13.52 -0.17
C ARG A 146 -0.88 12.52 0.97
N SER A 147 -0.87 13.05 2.19
CA SER A 147 -0.93 12.27 3.43
C SER A 147 -2.33 12.35 4.03
N THR A 148 -2.83 11.23 4.52
CA THR A 148 -4.10 11.09 5.23
C THR A 148 -3.92 10.21 6.46
N ALA A 149 -4.73 10.42 7.49
CA ALA A 149 -4.69 9.56 8.67
C ALA A 149 -5.68 8.43 8.51
N VAL A 150 -5.24 7.21 8.83
CA VAL A 150 -6.08 6.02 8.88
C VAL A 150 -5.96 5.38 10.25
N PHE A 151 -7.09 4.98 10.83
CA PHE A 151 -7.11 4.34 12.14
C PHE A 151 -8.29 3.39 12.31
N LYS A 152 -8.21 2.49 13.29
CA LYS A 152 -9.21 1.43 13.52
C LYS A 152 -9.71 1.43 14.96
N PHE A 153 -11.03 1.48 15.14
CA PHE A 153 -11.69 1.39 16.46
C PHE A 153 -12.96 0.57 16.36
N ASN A 154 -13.22 -0.30 17.34
CA ASN A 154 -14.48 -1.06 17.47
C ASN A 154 -14.91 -1.70 16.14
N ASN A 155 -13.99 -2.40 15.47
CA ASN A 155 -14.16 -3.03 14.14
C ASN A 155 -14.41 -2.08 12.96
N HIS A 156 -14.47 -0.78 13.16
CA HIS A 156 -14.60 0.21 12.10
C HIS A 156 -13.24 0.78 11.69
N SER A 157 -13.11 1.05 10.40
CA SER A 157 -11.98 1.77 9.83
C SER A 157 -12.35 3.22 9.60
N TYR A 158 -11.40 4.12 9.79
CA TYR A 158 -11.60 5.56 9.66
C TYR A 158 -10.54 6.17 8.75
N LEU A 159 -10.93 7.19 8.00
CA LEU A 159 -10.03 8.02 7.20
C LEU A 159 -10.27 9.48 7.56
N PHE A 160 -9.22 10.16 8.00
CA PHE A 160 -9.20 11.62 8.06
C PHE A 160 -8.41 12.17 6.87
N ASP A 161 -9.03 13.05 6.11
CA ASP A 161 -8.42 13.69 4.94
C ASP A 161 -8.55 15.21 5.07
N SER A 162 -7.41 15.89 5.23
CA SER A 162 -7.33 17.34 5.44
C SER A 162 -7.54 18.16 4.17
N HIS A 163 -7.58 17.53 3.00
CA HIS A 163 -7.75 18.20 1.73
C HIS A 163 -9.23 18.49 1.45
N LYS A 164 -9.46 19.30 0.42
CA LYS A 164 -10.80 19.63 -0.05
C LYS A 164 -11.56 18.39 -0.54
N ARG A 165 -12.58 17.96 0.21
CA ARG A 165 -13.46 16.82 -0.14
C ARG A 165 -14.94 17.21 -0.05
N GLY A 166 -15.74 16.66 -0.96
CA GLY A 166 -17.18 16.87 -1.00
C GLY A 166 -17.93 15.97 -0.03
N ARG A 167 -19.27 16.09 -0.04
CA ARG A 167 -20.19 15.27 0.77
C ARG A 167 -20.13 13.77 0.50
N ASN A 168 -19.57 13.37 -0.65
CA ASN A 168 -19.34 11.98 -1.03
C ASN A 168 -17.95 11.46 -0.61
N GLY A 169 -17.15 12.29 0.06
CA GLY A 169 -15.80 11.95 0.49
C GLY A 169 -14.75 12.04 -0.62
N LEU A 170 -15.12 12.40 -1.85
CA LEU A 170 -14.21 12.52 -3.00
C LEU A 170 -13.78 13.97 -3.23
N LEU A 171 -12.80 14.17 -4.12
CA LEU A 171 -12.33 15.50 -4.48
C LEU A 171 -13.48 16.41 -4.94
N ASN A 172 -13.57 17.60 -4.33
CA ASN A 172 -14.48 18.65 -4.75
C ASN A 172 -13.74 20.00 -4.64
N THR A 173 -13.37 20.59 -5.77
CA THR A 173 -12.50 21.77 -5.78
C THR A 173 -13.21 23.08 -5.45
N THR A 174 -14.55 23.12 -5.54
CA THR A 174 -15.33 24.34 -5.32
C THR A 174 -15.69 24.50 -3.84
N ASN A 175 -16.46 23.57 -3.28
CA ASN A 175 -17.07 23.71 -1.95
C ASN A 175 -16.74 22.55 -0.98
N GLY A 176 -15.65 21.82 -1.21
CA GLY A 176 -15.23 20.80 -0.26
C GLY A 176 -14.53 21.38 0.98
N THR A 177 -14.42 20.55 2.01
CA THR A 177 -13.69 20.82 3.25
C THR A 177 -12.94 19.55 3.69
N ALA A 178 -12.15 19.62 4.76
CA ALA A 178 -11.57 18.42 5.36
C ALA A 178 -12.65 17.48 5.90
N ILE A 179 -12.37 16.19 5.96
CA ILE A 179 -13.36 15.18 6.34
C ILE A 179 -12.82 14.10 7.28
N LEU A 180 -13.73 13.48 8.01
CA LEU A 180 -13.60 12.16 8.60
C LEU A 180 -14.62 11.23 7.95
N ILE A 181 -14.19 10.07 7.46
CA ILE A 181 -15.07 9.01 6.94
C ILE A 181 -14.98 7.78 7.83
N THR A 182 -16.12 7.17 8.14
CA THR A 182 -16.23 5.86 8.80
C THR A 182 -16.59 4.79 7.79
N PHE A 183 -15.89 3.67 7.86
CA PHE A 183 -16.07 2.48 7.03
C PHE A 183 -16.37 1.26 7.89
N GLU A 184 -17.22 0.37 7.38
CA GLU A 184 -17.55 -0.89 8.03
C GLU A 184 -16.35 -1.83 8.05
N THR A 185 -15.55 -1.82 6.98
CA THR A 185 -14.43 -2.74 6.81
C THR A 185 -13.18 -2.02 6.30
N ALA A 186 -12.01 -2.64 6.51
CA ALA A 186 -10.77 -2.20 5.89
C ALA A 186 -10.82 -2.27 4.35
N CYS A 187 -11.57 -3.21 3.79
CA CYS A 187 -11.77 -3.32 2.34
C CYS A 187 -12.47 -2.08 1.77
N ASP A 188 -13.53 -1.61 2.43
CA ASP A 188 -14.23 -0.38 2.04
C ASP A 188 -13.28 0.84 2.07
N LEU A 189 -12.42 0.93 3.09
CA LEU A 189 -11.40 1.97 3.19
C LEU A 189 -10.41 1.88 2.03
N ALA A 190 -9.86 0.70 1.73
CA ALA A 190 -8.95 0.47 0.61
C ALA A 190 -9.58 0.88 -0.73
N LEU A 191 -10.83 0.50 -0.98
CA LEU A 191 -11.58 0.88 -2.18
C LEU A 191 -11.73 2.41 -2.27
N HIS A 192 -12.01 3.09 -1.16
CA HIS A 192 -12.10 4.54 -1.14
C HIS A 192 -10.76 5.22 -1.39
N ILE A 193 -9.67 4.75 -0.79
CA ILE A 193 -8.30 5.25 -1.06
C ILE A 193 -7.97 5.12 -2.55
N LYS A 194 -8.31 4.00 -3.18
CA LYS A 194 -8.16 3.80 -4.63
C LYS A 194 -8.92 4.84 -5.46
N GLN A 195 -10.06 5.35 -4.98
CA GLN A 195 -10.82 6.42 -5.64
C GLN A 195 -10.20 7.81 -5.42
N LEU A 196 -9.57 8.05 -4.26
CA LEU A 196 -8.88 9.31 -3.96
C LEU A 196 -7.62 9.50 -4.79
N HIS A 197 -7.02 8.41 -5.25
CA HIS A 197 -5.79 8.38 -6.05
C HIS A 197 -6.07 7.74 -7.42
N PRO A 198 -6.87 8.39 -8.28
CA PRO A 198 -7.06 7.90 -9.64
C PRO A 198 -5.72 7.88 -10.35
N CYS A 199 -5.49 6.85 -11.14
CA CYS A 199 -4.29 6.76 -11.97
C CYS A 199 -4.65 6.22 -13.34
N SER A 200 -4.16 6.93 -14.36
CA SER A 200 -4.43 6.66 -15.77
C SER A 200 -3.71 5.42 -16.29
N THR A 201 -2.67 4.96 -15.58
CA THR A 201 -1.83 3.81 -15.96
C THR A 201 -2.40 2.49 -15.43
N CYS A 202 -3.03 2.51 -14.26
CA CYS A 202 -3.55 1.35 -13.54
C CYS A 202 -5.03 1.08 -13.88
N LYS A 203 -5.36 1.11 -15.17
CA LYS A 203 -6.75 1.15 -15.66
C LYS A 203 -7.56 -0.11 -15.38
N THR A 204 -6.95 -1.28 -15.27
CA THR A 204 -7.70 -2.55 -15.07
C THR A 204 -6.82 -3.77 -14.72
N ASP A 205 -5.52 -3.75 -15.01
CA ASP A 205 -4.66 -4.94 -14.83
C ASP A 205 -3.88 -4.95 -13.50
N ALA A 206 -4.10 -5.99 -12.71
CA ALA A 206 -3.51 -6.24 -11.39
C ALA A 206 -1.99 -6.54 -11.41
N HIS A 207 -1.33 -6.45 -12.57
CA HIS A 207 0.06 -6.85 -12.79
C HIS A 207 0.98 -5.73 -13.28
N VAL A 208 0.49 -4.49 -13.40
CA VAL A 208 1.33 -3.35 -13.76
C VAL A 208 1.87 -2.68 -12.51
N VAL A 209 3.20 -2.64 -12.36
CA VAL A 209 3.88 -1.80 -11.38
C VAL A 209 3.68 -0.34 -11.82
N CYS A 210 3.07 0.48 -10.97
CA CYS A 210 2.71 1.85 -11.31
C CYS A 210 3.38 2.82 -10.32
N THR A 211 4.46 3.46 -10.77
CA THR A 211 5.18 4.47 -9.99
C THR A 211 4.28 5.61 -9.51
N ASP A 212 3.25 5.96 -10.28
CA ASP A 212 2.29 7.04 -9.96
C ASP A 212 1.29 6.68 -8.85
N CYS A 213 1.28 5.42 -8.42
CA CYS A 213 0.46 4.87 -7.33
C CYS A 213 1.30 4.18 -6.26
N GLN A 214 2.59 4.50 -6.20
CA GLN A 214 3.39 4.14 -5.05
C GLN A 214 2.80 4.77 -3.80
N PHE A 215 2.71 3.97 -2.76
CA PHE A 215 2.20 4.40 -1.48
C PHE A 215 3.09 3.89 -0.36
N SER A 216 3.05 4.61 0.76
CA SER A 216 3.51 4.14 2.05
C SER A 216 2.36 4.21 3.04
N ILE A 217 2.29 3.25 3.96
CA ILE A 217 1.48 3.37 5.16
C ILE A 217 2.40 3.19 6.38
N THR A 218 2.57 4.27 7.13
CA THR A 218 3.50 4.34 8.25
C THR A 218 2.72 4.28 9.55
N ALA A 219 2.98 3.25 10.36
CA ALA A 219 2.39 3.15 11.68
C ALA A 219 2.87 4.28 12.60
N ILE A 220 1.99 4.76 13.47
CA ILE A 220 2.36 5.70 14.54
C ILE A 220 1.79 5.21 15.87
N THR A 221 2.61 5.30 16.92
CA THR A 221 2.24 4.93 18.28
C THR A 221 1.96 6.20 19.06
N ILE A 222 0.84 6.23 19.78
CA ILE A 222 0.40 7.40 20.53
C ILE A 222 0.29 7.04 22.00
N HIS A 223 0.88 7.88 22.83
CA HIS A 223 0.91 7.77 24.28
C HIS A 223 0.28 9.04 24.88
N PRO A 224 -1.03 9.03 25.18
CA PRO A 224 -1.66 10.11 25.91
C PRO A 224 -1.02 10.23 27.30
N LEU A 225 -0.63 11.43 27.71
CA LEU A 225 -0.20 11.66 29.08
C LEU A 225 -1.45 11.90 29.93
N ALA A 226 -1.61 11.12 30.99
CA ALA A 226 -2.77 11.23 31.87
C ALA A 226 -2.81 12.64 32.49
N GLN A 227 -3.92 13.35 32.30
CA GLN A 227 -4.22 14.51 33.14
C GLN A 227 -4.54 13.99 34.54
N ASN A 228 -3.86 14.50 35.56
CA ASN A 228 -4.20 14.26 36.96
C ASN A 228 -5.55 14.92 37.28
N PHE A 229 -6.65 14.28 36.90
CA PHE A 229 -7.94 14.57 37.49
C PHE A 229 -7.97 13.93 38.87
N THR A 230 -7.66 14.72 39.89
CA THR A 230 -8.08 14.39 41.25
C THR A 230 -9.60 14.39 41.27
N ASN A 231 -10.22 13.21 41.30
CA ASN A 231 -11.49 13.05 41.98
C ASN A 231 -11.66 11.63 42.53
N SER A 232 -12.05 11.64 43.79
CA SER A 232 -12.21 10.57 44.77
C SER A 232 -13.21 9.47 44.40
N ASN A 233 -12.88 8.26 44.84
CA ASN A 233 -13.75 7.13 45.21
C ASN A 233 -14.69 6.53 44.15
N SER A 234 -14.31 5.35 43.64
CA SER A 234 -15.11 4.13 43.84
C SER A 234 -14.28 2.89 43.48
N THR A 235 -13.93 2.12 44.51
CA THR A 235 -13.39 0.77 44.38
C THR A 235 -14.56 -0.18 44.14
N THR A 236 -14.52 -1.02 43.10
CA THR A 236 -14.61 -2.49 43.16
C THR A 236 -14.96 -3.12 41.79
N ASN A 237 -14.37 -4.31 41.54
CA ASN A 237 -14.80 -5.36 40.60
C ASN A 237 -14.43 -5.29 39.10
N ASN A 238 -13.14 -5.18 38.74
CA ASN A 238 -12.69 -5.39 37.35
C ASN A 238 -11.57 -6.45 37.14
N SER A 239 -11.13 -7.16 38.18
CA SER A 239 -9.95 -8.03 38.07
C SER A 239 -10.21 -9.43 37.49
N PHE A 240 -11.46 -9.88 37.38
CA PHE A 240 -11.78 -11.23 36.88
C PHE A 240 -12.06 -11.28 35.36
N GLN A 241 -12.72 -10.26 34.80
CA GLN A 241 -12.99 -10.20 33.34
C GLN A 241 -11.73 -9.90 32.50
N ALA A 242 -10.76 -9.18 33.06
CA ALA A 242 -9.50 -8.86 32.38
C ALA A 242 -8.61 -10.09 32.12
N ARG A 243 -8.62 -11.09 33.03
CA ARG A 243 -7.82 -12.31 32.86
C ARG A 243 -8.37 -13.22 31.75
N THR A 244 -9.70 -13.35 31.66
CA THR A 244 -10.35 -14.16 30.61
C THR A 244 -10.21 -13.55 29.20
N GLN A 245 -10.20 -12.22 29.06
CA GLN A 245 -9.94 -11.57 27.78
C GLN A 245 -8.48 -11.69 27.33
N THR A 246 -7.53 -11.64 28.26
CA THR A 246 -6.09 -11.74 27.96
C THR A 246 -5.73 -13.13 27.44
N GLU A 247 -6.32 -14.19 27.99
CA GLU A 247 -6.12 -15.57 27.51
C GLU A 247 -6.76 -15.81 26.14
N ALA A 248 -7.95 -15.23 25.89
CA ALA A 248 -8.61 -15.30 24.59
C ALA A 248 -7.81 -14.58 23.48
N ILE A 249 -7.26 -13.39 23.77
CA ILE A 249 -6.40 -12.64 22.85
C ILE A 249 -5.12 -13.42 22.55
N THR A 250 -4.48 -14.00 23.57
CA THR A 250 -3.25 -14.79 23.41
C THR A 250 -3.48 -16.01 22.51
N ASN A 251 -4.61 -16.71 22.68
CA ASN A 251 -4.97 -17.87 21.86
C ASN A 251 -5.28 -17.51 20.39
N VAL A 252 -5.92 -16.36 20.16
CA VAL A 252 -6.16 -15.84 18.80
C VAL A 252 -4.84 -15.45 18.14
N THR A 253 -3.96 -14.73 18.83
CA THR A 253 -2.64 -14.33 18.33
C THR A 253 -1.78 -15.54 17.95
N ASN A 254 -1.78 -16.58 18.78
CA ASN A 254 -1.06 -17.83 18.49
C ASN A 254 -1.62 -18.55 17.27
N THR A 255 -2.94 -18.53 17.08
CA THR A 255 -3.61 -19.13 15.92
C THR A 255 -3.26 -18.38 14.64
N ILE A 256 -3.28 -17.04 14.67
CA ILE A 256 -2.88 -16.19 13.55
C ILE A 256 -1.41 -16.43 13.20
N HIS A 257 -0.51 -16.47 14.18
CA HIS A 257 0.91 -16.74 13.96
C HIS A 257 1.15 -18.12 13.30
N LYS A 258 0.36 -19.14 13.70
CA LYS A 258 0.40 -20.47 13.11
C LYS A 258 -0.09 -20.47 11.66
N LEU A 259 -1.15 -19.74 11.35
CA LEU A 259 -1.68 -19.58 9.99
C LEU A 259 -0.68 -18.84 9.10
N SER A 260 -0.05 -17.77 9.59
CA SER A 260 0.98 -17.02 8.86
C SER A 260 2.20 -17.90 8.53
N LYS A 261 2.66 -18.73 9.47
CA LYS A 261 3.74 -19.71 9.22
C LYS A 261 3.35 -20.76 8.17
N LEU A 262 2.11 -21.25 8.20
CA LEU A 262 1.58 -22.19 7.20
C LEU A 262 1.49 -21.57 5.82
N GLN A 263 1.07 -20.30 5.73
CA GLN A 263 0.96 -19.56 4.49
C GLN A 263 2.34 -19.27 3.89
N LEU A 264 3.30 -18.87 4.73
CA LEU A 264 4.70 -18.71 4.34
C LEU A 264 5.28 -20.02 3.80
N ALA A 265 5.08 -21.16 4.47
CA ALA A 265 5.56 -22.46 4.00
C ALA A 265 4.96 -22.88 2.64
N ARG A 266 3.67 -22.59 2.40
CA ARG A 266 3.00 -22.82 1.11
C ARG A 266 3.61 -21.95 0.01
N MET A 267 3.87 -20.68 0.31
CA MET A 267 4.51 -19.74 -0.63
C MET A 267 5.96 -20.13 -0.94
N THR A 268 6.74 -20.56 0.06
CA THR A 268 8.11 -21.04 -0.17
C THR A 268 8.13 -22.26 -1.10
N LYS A 269 7.18 -23.19 -0.94
CA LYS A 269 7.04 -24.36 -1.82
C LYS A 269 6.65 -23.95 -3.24
N ALA A 270 5.72 -23.00 -3.39
CA ALA A 270 5.33 -22.45 -4.69
C ALA A 270 6.51 -21.77 -5.42
N ASN A 271 7.30 -20.96 -4.70
CA ASN A 271 8.49 -20.29 -5.24
C ASN A 271 9.57 -21.28 -5.67
N LYS A 272 9.78 -22.37 -4.92
CA LYS A 272 10.71 -23.44 -5.31
C LYS A 272 10.28 -24.14 -6.61
N ASN A 273 8.97 -24.31 -6.80
CA ASN A 273 8.42 -24.88 -8.03
C ASN A 273 8.53 -23.91 -9.21
N LEU A 274 8.30 -22.62 -9.00
CA LEU A 274 8.43 -21.59 -10.03
C LEU A 274 9.89 -21.44 -10.51
N LYS A 275 10.85 -21.43 -9.58
CA LYS A 275 12.30 -21.42 -9.92
C LYS A 275 12.69 -22.63 -10.78
N LYS A 276 12.18 -23.82 -10.46
CA LYS A 276 12.40 -25.03 -11.29
C LYS A 276 11.78 -24.91 -12.68
N LYS A 277 10.62 -24.29 -12.81
CA LYS A 277 9.96 -24.04 -14.11
C LYS A 277 10.79 -23.08 -14.97
N ASN A 278 11.22 -21.96 -14.40
CA ASN A 278 12.02 -20.96 -15.11
C ASN A 278 13.39 -21.51 -15.55
N GLN A 279 14.03 -22.37 -14.74
CA GLN A 279 15.26 -23.06 -15.16
C GLN A 279 15.04 -23.99 -16.36
N LYS A 280 13.92 -24.72 -16.41
CA LYS A 280 13.57 -25.57 -17.56
C LYS A 280 13.28 -24.77 -18.82
N GLU A 281 12.64 -23.61 -18.69
CA GLU A 281 12.37 -22.72 -19.84
C GLU A 281 13.67 -22.11 -20.38
N LYS A 282 14.58 -21.66 -19.49
CA LYS A 282 15.89 -21.14 -19.89
C LYS A 282 16.76 -22.20 -20.58
N GLN A 283 16.70 -23.45 -20.13
CA GLN A 283 17.36 -24.57 -20.82
C GLN A 283 16.78 -24.83 -22.21
N LYS A 284 15.45 -24.70 -22.39
CA LYS A 284 14.81 -24.81 -23.71
C LYS A 284 15.22 -23.68 -24.66
N GLU A 285 15.34 -22.46 -24.17
CA GLU A 285 15.79 -21.32 -24.99
C GLU A 285 17.24 -21.46 -25.41
N ASN A 286 18.12 -21.88 -24.50
CA ASN A 286 19.53 -22.15 -24.82
C ASN A 286 19.68 -23.28 -25.86
N LEU A 287 18.81 -24.30 -25.81
CA LEU A 287 18.82 -25.37 -26.81
C LEU A 287 18.35 -24.86 -28.18
N LYS A 288 17.33 -23.99 -28.21
CA LYS A 288 16.86 -23.36 -29.46
C LYS A 288 17.91 -22.45 -30.10
N SER A 289 18.63 -21.66 -29.29
CA SER A 289 19.68 -20.77 -29.79
C SER A 289 20.92 -21.52 -30.28
N ALA A 290 21.27 -22.64 -29.62
CA ALA A 290 22.33 -23.53 -30.10
C ALA A 290 22.00 -24.18 -31.45
N ILE A 291 20.74 -24.62 -31.64
CA ILE A 291 20.27 -25.15 -32.92
C ILE A 291 20.36 -24.07 -34.01
N HIS A 292 19.92 -22.85 -33.71
CA HIS A 292 19.95 -21.74 -34.67
C HIS A 292 21.39 -21.38 -35.12
N LYS A 293 22.35 -21.32 -34.19
CA LYS A 293 23.77 -21.08 -34.51
C LYS A 293 24.38 -22.20 -35.36
N SER A 294 24.02 -23.46 -35.09
CA SER A 294 24.54 -24.61 -35.87
C SER A 294 24.03 -24.62 -37.33
N THR A 295 22.90 -23.96 -37.61
CA THR A 295 22.37 -23.79 -38.98
C THR A 295 23.02 -22.64 -39.75
N GLU A 296 23.62 -21.66 -39.08
CA GLU A 296 24.28 -20.51 -39.74
C GLU A 296 25.76 -20.79 -40.09
N GLU A 297 26.41 -21.77 -39.43
CA GLU A 297 27.82 -22.12 -39.66
C GLU A 297 28.07 -23.19 -40.74
N ARG A 298 27.06 -23.57 -41.55
CA ARG A 298 27.30 -24.48 -42.70
C ARG A 298 28.01 -23.73 -43.83
N PRO A 299 29.20 -24.16 -44.30
CA PRO A 299 29.91 -23.49 -45.39
C PRO A 299 29.12 -23.60 -46.70
N ARG A 300 28.94 -22.47 -47.40
CA ARG A 300 28.45 -22.43 -48.79
C ARG A 300 29.52 -23.03 -49.69
N ILE A 301 29.25 -24.22 -50.23
CA ILE A 301 30.00 -24.76 -51.37
C ILE A 301 29.54 -23.96 -52.60
N LEU A 302 30.46 -23.17 -53.16
CA LEU A 302 30.31 -22.54 -54.47
C LEU A 302 30.45 -23.64 -55.54
N ILE A 303 29.46 -23.74 -56.44
CA ILE A 303 29.57 -24.52 -57.67
C ILE A 303 29.46 -23.51 -58.82
N GLU A 304 30.54 -23.40 -59.60
CA GLU A 304 30.61 -22.62 -60.83
C GLU A 304 29.69 -23.20 -61.90
N GLU A 305 28.98 -22.31 -62.61
CA GLU A 305 28.12 -22.63 -63.74
C GLU A 305 28.96 -22.86 -65.01
N SER A 306 28.71 -23.95 -65.73
CA SER A 306 28.93 -24.01 -67.17
C SER A 306 27.79 -24.77 -67.87
N SER A 307 27.15 -24.06 -68.81
CA SER A 307 26.50 -24.52 -70.05
C SER A 307 25.65 -25.80 -70.06
N SER A 308 24.34 -25.59 -70.24
CA SER A 308 23.26 -26.48 -70.73
C SER A 308 23.55 -27.22 -72.07
N PRO A 309 22.72 -28.18 -72.58
CA PRO A 309 21.32 -28.52 -72.21
C PRO A 309 20.90 -30.01 -72.21
N SER A 310 19.71 -30.26 -71.66
CA SER A 310 18.66 -31.18 -72.14
C SER A 310 18.26 -32.39 -71.27
N ARG A 311 16.92 -32.53 -71.20
CA ARG A 311 16.07 -33.72 -71.02
C ARG A 311 15.87 -34.34 -69.63
N ASN A 312 14.58 -34.61 -69.42
CA ASN A 312 13.93 -35.58 -68.52
C ASN A 312 13.41 -35.07 -67.17
N GLN A 313 12.16 -34.62 -67.24
CA GLN A 313 11.11 -34.89 -66.26
C GLN A 313 11.25 -36.30 -65.66
N THR A 314 11.52 -36.39 -64.36
CA THR A 314 10.78 -37.24 -63.39
C THR A 314 11.45 -37.13 -62.01
N SER A 315 10.63 -37.14 -60.96
CA SER A 315 11.02 -37.41 -59.57
C SER A 315 11.52 -36.23 -58.72
N TYR A 316 10.62 -35.26 -58.44
CA TYR A 316 10.76 -34.41 -57.25
C TYR A 316 9.41 -34.22 -56.53
N ASN A 317 8.81 -35.33 -56.11
CA ASN A 317 7.65 -35.38 -55.21
C ASN A 317 7.89 -36.42 -54.10
N LYS A 318 9.00 -36.30 -53.38
CA LYS A 318 9.30 -37.19 -52.25
C LYS A 318 10.20 -36.56 -51.19
N CYS A 319 9.83 -35.39 -50.66
CA CYS A 319 10.19 -35.00 -49.29
C CYS A 319 9.36 -33.81 -48.78
N LYS A 320 8.03 -33.96 -48.74
CA LYS A 320 7.15 -33.01 -48.03
C LYS A 320 6.00 -33.66 -47.25
N ASN A 321 6.06 -34.97 -47.01
CA ASN A 321 5.09 -35.72 -46.19
C ASN A 321 5.82 -36.62 -45.17
N LYS A 322 6.60 -36.03 -44.26
CA LYS A 322 7.12 -36.74 -43.07
C LYS A 322 7.44 -35.79 -41.90
N SER A 323 6.47 -34.97 -41.50
CA SER A 323 6.43 -34.43 -40.12
C SER A 323 5.02 -34.12 -39.59
N ILE A 324 3.96 -34.60 -40.25
CA ILE A 324 2.57 -34.52 -39.76
C ILE A 324 2.13 -35.83 -39.06
N GLU A 325 2.92 -36.90 -39.10
CA GLU A 325 2.57 -38.21 -38.51
C GLU A 325 3.21 -38.54 -37.14
N THR A 326 3.76 -37.58 -36.40
CA THR A 326 4.20 -37.82 -35.01
C THR A 326 3.44 -37.00 -33.96
N LYS A 327 2.34 -36.32 -34.34
CA LYS A 327 1.42 -35.65 -33.39
C LYS A 327 0.06 -36.34 -33.23
N ALA A 328 -0.24 -37.39 -33.98
CA ALA A 328 -1.47 -38.17 -33.81
C ALA A 328 -1.34 -39.37 -32.83
N GLU A 329 -0.12 -39.73 -32.39
CA GLU A 329 0.09 -40.94 -31.58
C GLU A 329 0.28 -40.70 -30.07
N TYR A 330 0.45 -39.46 -29.60
CA TYR A 330 0.49 -39.16 -28.16
C TYR A 330 -0.87 -38.71 -27.57
N ALA A 331 -1.87 -38.47 -28.41
CA ALA A 331 -3.23 -38.10 -27.98
C ALA A 331 -4.16 -39.31 -27.73
N ARG A 332 -3.65 -40.55 -27.78
CA ARG A 332 -4.40 -41.79 -27.47
C ARG A 332 -3.93 -42.55 -26.22
N LYS A 333 -3.00 -42.01 -25.41
CA LYS A 333 -2.54 -42.64 -24.14
C LYS A 333 -2.77 -41.77 -22.89
N ALA A 334 -3.87 -41.02 -22.86
CA ALA A 334 -4.34 -40.33 -21.65
C ALA A 334 -5.88 -40.34 -21.54
N LYS A 335 -6.48 -41.51 -21.78
CA LYS A 335 -7.79 -41.88 -21.21
C LYS A 335 -7.55 -42.96 -20.18
#